data_AF-A0A815U605-F1
#
_entry.id   AF-A0A815U605-F1
#
_cell.length_a   1.000
_cell.length_b   1.000
_cell.length_c   1.000
_cell.angle_alpha   90.00
_cell.angle_beta   90.00
_cell.angle_gamma   90.00
#
_symmetry.space_group_name_H-M   'P 1'
#
loop_
_entity.id
_entity.type
_entity.pdbx_description
1 polymer ?
#
loop_
_entity_poly.entity_id
_entity_poly.type
_entity_poly.pdbx_seq_one_letter_code
_entity_poly.pdbx_strand_id
1 'polypeptide(L)'
;TCRELGVAIVCYSPLGRGILSGQIKSLDDIGEDDARRMWPRFSKENFPKNLELVNQLTALAKQKGCTTGQLTLAWILAQGDDFIPIPGTSKIKNLEENAGAAQVKLSKEEVKEIRDACEKADVQGDRYDPRFSAHLFGDSAPKKN
;
A
#
# COMPACT_ATOMS: atom_id res chain seq x y z
N THR A 1 6.42 -22.04 -1.08
CA THR A 1 5.83 -20.68 -1.00
C THR A 1 4.51 -20.71 -0.23
N CYS A 2 3.93 -19.58 0.20
CA CYS A 2 2.63 -19.60 0.92
C CYS A 2 1.55 -20.39 0.16
N ARG A 3 1.51 -20.21 -1.17
CA ARG A 3 0.57 -20.89 -2.06
C ARG A 3 0.76 -22.41 -2.11
N GLU A 4 2.01 -22.89 -2.17
CA GLU A 4 2.32 -24.33 -2.10
C GLU A 4 1.89 -24.97 -0.76
N LEU A 5 1.81 -24.18 0.30
CA LEU A 5 1.42 -24.63 1.64
C LEU A 5 -0.07 -24.44 1.94
N GLY A 6 -0.86 -23.93 0.98
CA GLY A 6 -2.27 -23.59 1.22
C GLY A 6 -2.48 -22.47 2.24
N VAL A 7 -1.49 -21.58 2.41
CA VAL A 7 -1.50 -20.48 3.38
C VAL A 7 -1.88 -19.17 2.71
N ALA A 8 -2.88 -18.47 3.27
CA ALA A 8 -3.28 -17.14 2.84
C ALA A 8 -2.25 -16.06 3.21
N ILE A 9 -2.17 -15.01 2.39
CA ILE A 9 -1.33 -13.82 2.57
C ILE A 9 -2.20 -12.67 3.05
N VAL A 10 -2.01 -12.24 4.29
CA VAL A 10 -2.71 -11.08 4.87
C VAL A 10 -1.87 -9.81 4.68
N CYS A 11 -2.34 -8.88 3.85
CA CYS A 11 -1.57 -7.71 3.44
C CYS A 11 -1.76 -6.53 4.41
N TYR A 12 -0.81 -6.33 5.32
CA TYR A 12 -0.79 -5.21 6.27
C TYR A 12 -0.36 -3.87 5.62
N SER A 13 -1.03 -2.80 6.04
CA SER A 13 -0.86 -1.42 5.52
C SER A 13 -0.92 -1.36 3.98
N PRO A 14 -1.97 -1.91 3.36
CA PRO A 14 -2.04 -2.08 1.91
C PRO A 14 -2.00 -0.74 1.14
N LEU A 15 -2.47 0.34 1.77
CA LEU A 15 -2.44 1.69 1.19
C LEU A 15 -1.15 2.47 1.48
N GLY A 16 -0.07 1.81 1.92
CA GLY A 16 1.22 2.46 2.13
C GLY A 16 1.18 3.58 3.18
N ARG A 17 0.45 3.37 4.29
CA ARG A 17 0.18 4.42 5.32
C ARG A 17 -0.55 5.65 4.76
N GLY A 18 -1.38 5.43 3.74
CA GLY A 18 -2.25 6.44 3.14
C GLY A 18 -1.72 7.06 1.86
N ILE A 19 -0.43 6.91 1.52
CA ILE A 19 0.14 7.53 0.31
C ILE A 19 -0.54 6.99 -0.97
N LEU A 20 -0.90 5.70 -1.00
CA LEU A 20 -1.57 5.07 -2.15
C LEU A 20 -3.10 5.33 -2.17
N SER A 21 -3.63 6.14 -1.26
CA SER A 21 -5.04 6.58 -1.34
C SER A 21 -5.25 7.70 -2.37
N GLY A 22 -4.17 8.35 -2.83
CA GLY A 22 -4.22 9.55 -3.68
C GLY A 22 -4.63 10.83 -2.95
N GLN A 23 -4.88 10.77 -1.63
CA GLN A 23 -5.28 11.93 -0.83
C GLN A 23 -4.09 12.74 -0.30
N ILE A 24 -2.91 12.12 -0.16
CA ILE A 24 -1.69 12.80 0.27
C ILE A 24 -0.93 13.22 -1.00
N LYS A 25 -0.89 14.52 -1.28
CA LYS A 25 -0.32 15.12 -2.49
C LYS A 25 0.91 15.96 -2.19
N SER A 26 1.09 16.38 -0.94
CA SER A 26 2.30 17.04 -0.45
C SER A 26 2.63 16.56 0.96
N LEU A 27 3.83 16.89 1.44
CA LEU A 27 4.17 16.66 2.85
C LEU A 27 3.34 17.54 3.79
N ASP A 28 2.73 18.62 3.31
CA ASP A 28 1.90 19.53 4.12
C ASP A 28 0.53 18.90 4.43
N ASP A 29 0.10 17.90 3.67
CA ASP A 29 -1.09 17.08 3.96
C ASP A 29 -0.87 16.13 5.16
N ILE A 30 0.36 16.05 5.67
CA ILE A 30 0.74 15.24 6.83
C ILE A 30 0.99 16.20 8.00
N GLY A 31 0.28 16.03 9.12
CA GLY A 31 0.49 16.89 10.29
C GLY A 31 1.94 16.90 10.76
N GLU A 32 2.41 18.01 11.33
CA GLU A 32 3.82 18.17 11.76
C GLU A 32 4.26 17.09 12.76
N ASP A 33 3.36 16.68 13.66
CA ASP A 33 3.59 15.63 14.67
C ASP A 33 3.24 14.21 14.20
N ASP A 34 2.87 14.03 12.93
CA ASP A 34 2.45 12.73 12.41
C ASP A 34 3.64 11.78 12.29
N ALA A 35 3.52 10.59 12.90
CA ALA A 35 4.56 9.56 12.91
C ALA A 35 5.01 9.12 11.51
N ARG A 36 4.22 9.35 10.46
CA ARG A 36 4.63 9.05 9.08
C ARG A 36 5.88 9.82 8.66
N ARG A 37 6.10 11.02 9.19
CA ARG A 37 7.27 11.85 8.92
C ARG A 37 8.58 11.22 9.39
N MET A 38 8.54 10.22 10.25
CA MET A 38 9.73 9.45 10.64
C MET A 38 10.16 8.43 9.57
N TRP A 39 9.27 7.99 8.68
CA TRP A 39 9.63 6.96 7.70
C TRP A 39 10.39 7.58 6.53
N PRO A 40 11.51 6.98 6.08
CA PRO A 40 12.35 7.56 5.03
C PRO A 40 11.60 7.89 3.73
N ARG A 41 10.59 7.10 3.35
CA ARG A 41 9.73 7.34 2.16
C ARG A 41 8.89 8.62 2.21
N PHE A 42 8.71 9.22 3.39
CA PHE A 42 8.02 10.49 3.62
C PHE A 42 9.01 11.62 3.93
N SER A 43 10.30 11.47 3.62
CA SER A 43 11.27 12.56 3.73
C SER A 43 11.07 13.59 2.61
N LYS A 44 11.57 14.82 2.80
CA LYS A 44 11.55 15.88 1.78
C LYS A 44 12.24 15.47 0.48
N GLU A 45 13.24 14.58 0.57
CA GLU A 45 14.01 14.08 -0.57
C GLU A 45 13.28 12.98 -1.34
N ASN A 46 12.68 12.01 -0.64
CA ASN A 46 12.13 10.80 -1.25
C ASN A 46 10.66 10.95 -1.65
N PHE A 47 9.90 11.76 -0.90
CA PHE A 47 8.46 11.86 -1.08
C PHE A 47 8.03 12.31 -2.49
N PRO A 48 8.66 13.33 -3.12
CA PRO A 48 8.29 13.75 -4.48
C PRO A 48 8.43 12.62 -5.51
N LYS A 49 9.50 11.82 -5.44
CA LYS A 49 9.70 10.67 -6.34
C LYS A 49 8.64 9.60 -6.15
N ASN A 50 8.30 9.31 -4.89
CA ASN A 50 7.26 8.34 -4.56
C ASN A 50 5.87 8.78 -5.06
N LEU A 51 5.59 10.08 -5.10
CA LEU A 51 4.35 10.61 -5.64
C LEU A 51 4.20 10.40 -7.15
N GLU A 52 5.29 10.23 -7.91
CA GLU A 52 5.20 9.96 -9.35
C GLU A 52 4.41 8.67 -9.63
N LEU A 53 4.70 7.60 -8.87
CA LEU A 53 3.94 6.35 -8.95
C LEU A 53 2.48 6.57 -8.52
N VAL A 54 2.24 7.31 -7.43
CA VAL A 54 0.87 7.59 -6.95
C VAL A 54 0.06 8.35 -8.00
N ASN A 55 0.69 9.29 -8.71
CA ASN A 55 0.06 10.05 -9.79
C ASN A 55 -0.29 9.15 -10.98
N GLN A 56 0.60 8.23 -11.36
CA GLN A 56 0.32 7.24 -12.41
C GLN A 56 -0.86 6.35 -12.00
N LEU A 57 -0.86 5.80 -10.79
CA LEU A 57 -1.96 4.98 -10.28
C LEU A 57 -3.27 5.78 -10.19
N THR A 58 -3.20 7.07 -9.87
CA THR A 58 -4.36 7.96 -9.83
C THR A 58 -4.94 8.18 -11.24
N ALA A 59 -4.10 8.30 -12.26
CA ALA A 59 -4.55 8.38 -13.64
C ALA A 59 -5.25 7.10 -14.09
N LEU A 60 -4.69 5.93 -13.77
CA LEU A 60 -5.31 4.62 -14.04
C LEU A 60 -6.63 4.45 -13.30
N ALA A 61 -6.69 4.84 -12.02
CA ALA A 61 -7.91 4.78 -11.23
C ALA A 61 -9.02 5.64 -11.82
N LYS A 62 -8.67 6.84 -12.29
CA LYS A 62 -9.59 7.75 -12.98
C LYS A 62 -10.11 7.14 -14.28
N GLN A 63 -9.25 6.50 -15.09
CA GLN A 63 -9.68 5.80 -16.31
C GLN A 63 -10.61 4.62 -15.99
N LYS A 64 -10.33 3.89 -14.89
CA LYS A 64 -11.16 2.79 -14.41
C LYS A 64 -12.50 3.24 -13.82
N GLY A 65 -12.61 4.50 -13.39
CA GLY A 65 -13.79 5.04 -12.71
C GLY A 65 -13.86 4.68 -11.23
N CYS A 66 -12.73 4.52 -10.55
CA CYS A 66 -12.64 4.25 -9.11
C CYS A 66 -11.65 5.19 -8.41
N THR A 67 -11.58 5.16 -7.07
CA THR A 67 -10.56 5.92 -6.34
C THR A 67 -9.19 5.24 -6.41
N THR A 68 -8.10 6.00 -6.23
CA THR A 68 -6.75 5.42 -6.18
C THR A 68 -6.60 4.36 -5.08
N GLY A 69 -7.25 4.58 -3.93
CA GLY A 69 -7.33 3.60 -2.85
C GLY A 69 -8.05 2.32 -3.27
N GLN A 70 -9.18 2.44 -3.96
CA GLN A 70 -9.90 1.29 -4.50
C GLN A 70 -9.11 0.54 -5.55
N LEU A 71 -8.46 1.23 -6.49
CA LEU A 71 -7.59 0.60 -7.49
C LEU A 71 -6.47 -0.21 -6.83
N THR A 72 -5.82 0.38 -5.83
CA THR A 72 -4.73 -0.26 -5.08
C THR A 72 -5.21 -1.55 -4.40
N LEU A 73 -6.35 -1.49 -3.70
CA LEU A 73 -6.92 -2.66 -3.01
C LEU A 73 -7.42 -3.73 -4.01
N ALA A 74 -8.05 -3.30 -5.10
CA ALA A 74 -8.50 -4.20 -6.16
C ALA A 74 -7.34 -4.94 -6.83
N TRP A 75 -6.21 -4.25 -7.03
CA TRP A 75 -5.00 -4.89 -7.56
C TRP A 75 -4.43 -5.94 -6.62
N ILE A 76 -4.45 -5.70 -5.30
CA ILE A 76 -4.05 -6.70 -4.30
C ILE A 76 -4.97 -7.93 -4.36
N LEU A 77 -6.29 -7.71 -4.38
CA LEU A 77 -7.29 -8.79 -4.49
C LEU A 77 -7.13 -9.58 -5.80
N ALA A 78 -6.71 -8.93 -6.89
CA ALA A 78 -6.49 -9.58 -8.17
C ALA A 78 -5.26 -10.52 -8.21
N GLN A 79 -4.41 -10.55 -7.17
CA GLN A 79 -3.27 -11.48 -7.11
C GLN A 79 -3.67 -12.93 -6.79
N GLY A 80 -4.90 -13.13 -6.32
CA GLY A 80 -5.50 -14.44 -6.04
C GLY A 80 -6.41 -14.41 -4.81
N ASP A 81 -7.25 -15.44 -4.67
CA ASP A 81 -8.17 -15.60 -3.53
C ASP A 81 -7.43 -15.78 -2.19
N ASP A 82 -6.14 -16.08 -2.25
CA ASP A 82 -5.23 -16.18 -1.11
C ASP A 82 -4.70 -14.81 -0.62
N PHE A 83 -5.04 -13.69 -1.27
CA PHE A 83 -4.61 -12.34 -0.86
C PHE A 83 -5.73 -11.60 -0.12
N ILE A 84 -5.48 -11.27 1.15
CA ILE A 84 -6.46 -10.62 2.04
C ILE A 84 -5.90 -9.26 2.50
N PRO A 85 -6.20 -8.16 1.82
CA PRO A 85 -5.82 -6.83 2.29
C PRO A 85 -6.63 -6.43 3.52
N ILE A 86 -5.97 -5.82 4.51
CA ILE A 86 -6.59 -5.33 5.75
C ILE A 86 -6.44 -3.80 5.88
N PRO A 87 -7.14 -3.00 5.04
CA PRO A 87 -7.09 -1.55 5.14
C PRO A 87 -7.82 -1.07 6.40
N GLY A 88 -7.07 -0.49 7.33
CA GLY A 88 -7.63 0.12 8.54
C GLY A 88 -8.15 1.54 8.30
N THR A 89 -9.18 1.95 9.04
CA THR A 89 -9.72 3.31 9.03
C THR A 89 -10.53 3.60 10.30
N SER A 90 -10.62 4.87 10.70
CA SER A 90 -11.50 5.36 11.78
C SER A 90 -12.75 6.09 11.26
N LYS A 91 -12.91 6.22 9.93
CA LYS A 91 -14.00 6.97 9.29
C LYS A 91 -14.86 6.03 8.45
N ILE A 92 -16.19 6.13 8.61
CA ILE A 92 -17.18 5.30 7.88
C ILE A 92 -17.03 5.49 6.36
N LYS A 93 -16.92 6.73 5.87
CA LYS A 93 -16.72 7.00 4.44
C LYS A 93 -15.54 6.23 3.84
N ASN A 94 -14.43 6.14 4.57
CA ASN A 94 -13.25 5.41 4.12
C ASN A 94 -13.47 3.89 4.21
N LEU A 95 -14.26 3.41 5.17
CA LEU A 95 -14.64 1.99 5.26
C LEU A 95 -15.46 1.60 4.03
N GLU A 96 -16.45 2.40 3.67
CA GLU A 96 -17.28 2.22 2.47
C GLU A 96 -16.44 2.26 1.20
N GLU A 97 -15.54 3.24 1.08
CA GLU A 97 -14.61 3.33 -0.05
C GLU A 97 -13.73 2.08 -0.17
N ASN A 98 -13.10 1.66 0.94
CA ASN A 98 -12.26 0.46 0.99
C ASN A 98 -13.04 -0.81 0.63
N ALA A 99 -14.25 -0.98 1.17
CA ALA A 99 -15.12 -2.12 0.86
C ALA A 99 -15.54 -2.13 -0.62
N GLY A 100 -15.77 -0.95 -1.21
CA GLY A 100 -16.08 -0.79 -2.63
C GLY A 100 -15.00 -1.34 -3.57
N ALA A 101 -13.75 -1.46 -3.11
CA ALA A 101 -12.67 -2.04 -3.91
C ALA A 101 -12.95 -3.47 -4.37
N ALA A 102 -13.71 -4.26 -3.60
CA ALA A 102 -14.07 -5.64 -3.97
C ALA A 102 -14.96 -5.72 -5.24
N GLN A 103 -15.62 -4.61 -5.58
CA GLN A 103 -16.46 -4.47 -6.76
C GLN A 103 -15.68 -4.02 -8.01
N VAL A 104 -14.45 -3.52 -7.85
CA VAL A 104 -13.60 -3.12 -8.96
C VAL A 104 -12.97 -4.37 -9.58
N LYS A 105 -13.43 -4.73 -10.78
CA LYS A 105 -12.89 -5.87 -11.54
C LYS A 105 -11.82 -5.40 -12.51
N LEU A 106 -10.57 -5.78 -12.27
CA LEU A 106 -9.45 -5.48 -13.15
C LEU A 106 -9.29 -6.57 -14.22
N SER A 107 -9.07 -6.17 -15.47
CA SER A 107 -8.67 -7.09 -16.53
C SER A 107 -7.21 -7.54 -16.33
N LYS A 108 -6.79 -8.57 -17.07
CA LYS A 108 -5.39 -9.03 -17.01
C LYS A 108 -4.42 -7.95 -17.48
N GLU A 109 -4.84 -7.16 -18.46
CA GLU A 109 -4.10 -6.05 -19.04
C GLU A 109 -3.96 -4.91 -18.02
N GLU A 110 -5.04 -4.53 -17.32
CA GLU A 110 -5.00 -3.52 -16.26
C GLU A 110 -4.13 -3.97 -15.08
N VAL A 111 -4.21 -5.24 -14.67
CA VAL A 111 -3.33 -5.81 -13.62
C VAL A 111 -1.87 -5.73 -14.04
N LYS A 112 -1.58 -6.03 -15.31
CA LYS A 112 -0.23 -5.92 -15.87
C LYS A 112 0.23 -4.47 -15.93
N GLU A 113 -0.62 -3.54 -16.36
CA GLU A 113 -0.29 -2.12 -16.45
C GLU A 113 0.07 -1.53 -15.08
N ILE A 114 -0.71 -1.84 -14.04
CA ILE A 114 -0.41 -1.42 -12.66
C ILE A 114 0.91 -2.04 -12.19
N ARG A 115 1.16 -3.31 -12.50
CA ARG A 115 2.43 -3.99 -12.17
C ARG A 115 3.62 -3.32 -12.86
N ASP A 116 3.52 -3.07 -14.17
CA ASP A 116 4.56 -2.40 -14.95
C ASP A 116 4.84 -0.99 -14.41
N ALA A 117 3.83 -0.25 -13.97
CA ALA A 117 4.00 1.06 -13.34
C ALA A 117 4.80 0.96 -12.04
N CYS A 118 4.46 -0.02 -11.18
CA CYS A 118 5.20 -0.28 -9.95
C CYS A 118 6.66 -0.72 -10.19
N GLU A 119 6.91 -1.57 -11.17
CA GLU A 119 8.26 -2.10 -11.49
C GLU A 119 9.16 -1.04 -12.13
N LYS A 120 8.60 -0.07 -12.84
CA LYS A 120 9.35 1.05 -13.45
C LYS A 120 9.57 2.22 -12.51
N ALA A 121 8.85 2.28 -11.39
CA ALA A 121 8.89 3.42 -10.49
C ALA A 121 10.22 3.48 -9.71
N ASP A 122 10.83 4.66 -9.66
CA ASP A 122 11.97 4.97 -8.79
C ASP A 122 11.48 5.25 -7.36
N VAL A 123 10.95 4.23 -6.68
CA VAL A 123 10.47 4.36 -5.30
C VAL A 123 11.66 4.47 -4.35
N GLN A 124 11.70 5.55 -3.59
CA GLN A 124 12.83 5.89 -2.71
C GLN A 124 12.46 5.85 -1.22
N GLY A 125 13.46 5.48 -0.41
CA GLY A 125 13.36 5.41 1.05
C GLY A 125 12.69 4.13 1.57
N ASP A 126 13.23 3.62 2.67
CA ASP A 126 12.80 2.37 3.28
C ASP A 126 11.36 2.39 3.81
N ARG A 127 10.82 1.18 4.05
CA ARG A 127 9.50 0.97 4.67
C ARG A 127 9.46 1.35 6.13
N TYR A 128 10.56 1.10 6.83
CA TYR A 128 10.73 1.40 8.22
C TYR A 128 12.00 2.21 8.38
N ASP A 129 11.97 3.13 9.34
CA ASP A 129 13.17 3.79 9.80
C ASP A 129 14.10 2.73 10.43
N PRO A 130 15.44 2.86 10.30
CA PRO A 130 16.40 1.89 10.83
C PRO A 130 16.17 1.49 12.29
N ARG A 131 15.69 2.41 13.13
CA ARG A 131 15.36 2.15 14.55
C ARG A 131 14.26 1.11 14.72
N PHE A 132 13.33 1.02 13.77
CA PHE A 132 12.24 0.05 13.79
C PHE A 132 12.56 -1.20 12.98
N SER A 133 13.34 -1.08 11.90
CA SER A 133 13.72 -2.25 11.08
C SER A 133 14.56 -3.25 11.87
N ALA A 134 15.37 -2.79 12.83
CA ALA A 134 16.16 -3.62 13.74
C ALA A 134 15.33 -4.59 14.61
N HIS A 135 14.02 -4.37 14.73
CA HIS A 135 13.12 -5.18 15.55
C HIS A 135 12.11 -6.00 14.73
N LEU A 136 12.27 -6.07 13.40
CA LEU A 136 11.37 -6.85 12.54
C LEU A 136 11.48 -8.36 12.79
N PHE A 137 12.65 -8.83 13.21
CA PHE A 137 12.91 -10.21 13.55
C PHE A 137 13.32 -10.27 15.03
N GLY A 138 12.40 -10.70 15.88
CA GLY A 138 12.65 -10.95 17.29
C GLY A 138 12.62 -12.44 17.55
N ASP A 139 13.75 -13.01 17.98
CA ASP A 139 13.78 -14.38 18.48
C ASP A 139 13.14 -14.41 19.87
N SER A 140 12.32 -15.43 20.12
CA SER A 140 11.88 -15.75 21.48
C SER A 140 12.85 -16.77 22.08
N ALA A 141 13.01 -16.74 23.41
CA ALA A 141 13.79 -17.76 24.08
C ALA A 141 13.23 -19.14 23.72
N PRO A 142 14.09 -20.13 23.39
CA PRO A 142 13.62 -21.46 23.07
C PRO A 142 12.78 -21.99 24.23
N LYS A 143 11.68 -22.68 23.90
CA LYS A 143 10.76 -23.24 24.89
C LYS A 143 11.56 -24.11 25.86
N LYS A 144 11.54 -23.76 27.15
CA LYS A 144 12.09 -24.63 28.20
C LYS A 144 11.18 -25.85 28.32
N ASN A 145 11.77 -27.05 28.18
CA ASN A 145 11.09 -28.33 28.42
C ASN A 145 10.74 -28.49 29.89
#